data_AF-A0A7X5VNN6-F1
#
_entry.id   AF-A0A7X5VNN6-F1
#
_cell.length_a   1.000
_cell.length_b   1.000
_cell.length_c   1.000
_cell.angle_alpha   90.00
_cell.angle_beta   90.00
_cell.angle_gamma   90.00
#
_symmetry.space_group_name_H-M   'P 1'
#
loop_
_entity.id
_entity.type
_entity.pdbx_description
1 polymer ?
#
loop_
_entity_poly.entity_id
_entity_poly.type
_entity_poly.pdbx_seq_one_letter_code
_entity_poly.pdbx_strand_id
1 'polypeptide(L)'
;TVFEALPDVGGMLRYGIPEYRLPRGVIDREAAIIERLGATFKTNTPLTAEYNLAALREEGFEAFFISVGASRGRDLNIPGADKDGVVKAVDYLLNLNRGYRVDLGDRVVVIGGGSVALDAARTAVREFYNPMEEIEKTAEAVVGQPAMDAARGALRAGASEVHVISLESMEELPAGRTVQGKEELREALEEGIRLHTAWGPQAIVGNGRVEGVEFVR
;
A
#
# COMPACT_ATOMS: atom_id res chain seq x y z
N THR A 1 21.99 -12.93 12.39
CA THR A 1 20.59 -12.70 12.82
C THR A 1 20.07 -11.44 12.15
N VAL A 2 18.81 -11.47 11.70
CA VAL A 2 18.10 -10.32 11.14
C VAL A 2 16.98 -9.95 12.11
N PHE A 3 16.97 -8.68 12.53
CA PHE A 3 15.95 -8.12 13.41
C PHE A 3 14.93 -7.38 12.57
N GLU A 4 13.67 -7.82 12.63
CA GLU A 4 12.55 -7.26 11.88
C GLU A 4 11.56 -6.64 12.86
N ALA A 5 11.15 -5.40 12.59
CA ALA A 5 10.24 -4.66 13.45
C ALA A 5 8.81 -5.21 13.42
N LEU A 6 8.41 -5.80 12.29
CA LEU A 6 7.05 -6.27 12.04
C LEU A 6 6.89 -7.78 12.29
N PRO A 7 5.65 -8.31 12.31
CA PRO A 7 5.40 -9.72 12.60
C PRO A 7 6.02 -10.70 11.59
N ASP A 8 6.07 -10.30 10.31
CA ASP A 8 6.64 -11.08 9.22
C ASP A 8 7.75 -10.34 8.49
N VAL A 9 8.68 -11.11 7.93
CA VAL A 9 9.79 -10.63 7.11
C VAL A 9 9.37 -10.24 5.69
N GLY A 10 10.23 -9.48 5.00
CA GLY A 10 10.05 -9.07 3.61
C GLY A 10 9.84 -7.57 3.40
N GLY A 11 9.65 -6.79 4.48
CA GLY A 11 9.56 -5.33 4.43
C GLY A 11 8.53 -4.84 3.40
N MET A 12 8.92 -3.86 2.56
CA MET A 12 8.02 -3.28 1.56
C MET A 12 7.56 -4.26 0.47
N LEU A 13 8.28 -5.36 0.24
CA LEU A 13 7.79 -6.41 -0.68
C LEU A 13 6.52 -7.05 -0.13
N ARG A 14 6.46 -7.24 1.20
CA ARG A 14 5.30 -7.84 1.88
C ARG A 14 4.23 -6.80 2.19
N TYR A 15 4.60 -5.66 2.75
CA TYR A 15 3.62 -4.71 3.27
C TYR A 15 3.33 -3.54 2.33
N GLY A 16 4.20 -3.25 1.37
CA GLY A 16 4.04 -2.13 0.45
C GLY A 16 3.40 -2.53 -0.88
N ILE A 17 3.78 -3.69 -1.43
CA ILE A 17 3.29 -4.15 -2.73
C ILE A 17 1.99 -4.95 -2.55
N PRO A 18 0.89 -4.60 -3.27
CA PRO A 18 -0.36 -5.34 -3.22
C PRO A 18 -0.20 -6.84 -3.52
N GLU A 19 -0.95 -7.69 -2.83
CA GLU A 19 -0.80 -9.15 -2.94
C GLU A 19 -1.11 -9.70 -4.35
N TYR A 20 -2.04 -9.08 -5.08
CA TYR A 20 -2.33 -9.46 -6.47
C TYR A 20 -1.15 -9.24 -7.42
N ARG A 21 -0.19 -8.37 -7.04
CA ARG A 21 1.06 -8.17 -7.77
C ARG A 21 2.18 -9.08 -7.28
N LEU A 22 2.31 -9.23 -5.96
CA LEU A 22 3.36 -10.03 -5.33
C LEU A 22 2.77 -10.94 -4.25
N PRO A 23 2.43 -12.20 -4.60
CA PRO A 23 1.85 -13.15 -3.67
C PRO A 23 2.75 -13.41 -2.46
N ARG A 24 2.17 -13.44 -1.25
CA ARG A 24 2.94 -13.60 0.00
C ARG A 24 3.72 -14.90 0.04
N GLY A 25 3.15 -15.97 -0.51
CA GLY A 25 3.82 -17.27 -0.59
C GLY A 25 5.12 -17.27 -1.42
N VAL A 26 5.32 -16.31 -2.33
CA VAL A 26 6.62 -16.15 -3.02
C VAL A 26 7.66 -15.61 -2.05
N ILE A 27 7.31 -14.58 -1.28
CA ILE A 27 8.17 -13.96 -0.26
C ILE A 27 8.54 -14.98 0.81
N ASP A 28 7.57 -15.79 1.25
CA ASP A 28 7.79 -16.83 2.26
C ASP A 28 8.76 -17.91 1.80
N ARG A 29 8.71 -18.31 0.52
CA ARG A 29 9.67 -19.27 -0.04
C ARG A 29 11.08 -18.70 -0.08
N GLU A 30 11.24 -17.45 -0.51
CA GLU A 30 12.54 -16.78 -0.53
C GLU A 30 13.12 -16.61 0.88
N ALA A 31 12.29 -16.22 1.85
CA ALA A 31 12.68 -16.13 3.25
C ALA A 31 13.13 -17.49 3.81
N ALA A 32 12.38 -18.55 3.54
CA ALA A 32 12.71 -19.90 3.98
C ALA A 32 14.04 -20.42 3.39
N ILE A 33 14.39 -20.02 2.15
CA ILE A 33 15.70 -20.33 1.57
C ILE A 33 16.81 -19.63 2.37
N ILE A 34 16.62 -18.36 2.73
CA ILE A 34 17.60 -17.59 3.52
C ILE A 34 17.78 -18.21 4.92
N GLU A 35 16.71 -18.67 5.57
CA GLU A 35 16.81 -19.41 6.85
C GLU A 35 17.59 -20.71 6.69
N ARG A 36 17.34 -21.49 5.63
CA ARG A 36 18.07 -22.74 5.35
C ARG A 36 19.56 -22.52 5.09
N LEU A 37 19.96 -21.33 4.65
CA LEU A 37 21.35 -20.93 4.50
C LEU A 37 22.02 -20.51 5.83
N GLY A 38 21.28 -20.55 6.94
CA GLY A 38 21.80 -20.29 8.29
C GLY A 38 21.46 -18.91 8.86
N ALA A 39 20.62 -18.13 8.18
CA ALA A 39 20.09 -16.91 8.78
C ALA A 39 19.07 -17.23 9.88
N THR A 40 18.98 -16.36 10.88
CA THR A 40 17.95 -16.41 11.92
C THR A 40 17.17 -15.11 11.88
N PHE A 41 15.84 -15.19 11.76
CA PHE A 41 14.96 -14.04 11.86
C PHE A 41 14.42 -13.87 13.27
N LYS A 42 14.45 -12.64 13.79
CA LYS A 42 13.75 -12.22 15.02
C LYS A 42 12.76 -11.12 14.63
N THR A 43 11.49 -11.50 14.50
CA THR A 43 10.40 -10.58 14.15
C THR A 43 9.87 -9.86 15.40
N ASN A 44 8.99 -8.87 15.23
CA ASN A 44 8.46 -8.03 16.32
C ASN A 44 9.55 -7.39 17.19
N THR A 45 10.71 -7.12 16.60
CA THR A 45 11.89 -6.60 17.29
C THR A 45 12.33 -5.27 16.66
N PRO A 46 11.55 -4.19 16.85
CA PRO A 46 11.93 -2.87 16.36
C PRO A 46 13.16 -2.37 17.12
N LEU A 47 14.06 -1.69 16.41
CA LEU A 47 15.11 -0.92 17.06
C LEU A 47 14.49 0.33 17.71
N THR A 48 14.76 0.54 18.99
CA THR A 48 14.31 1.72 19.75
C THR A 48 15.51 2.49 20.30
N ALA A 49 15.26 3.57 21.03
CA ALA A 49 16.33 4.29 21.71
C ALA A 49 17.00 3.41 22.79
N GLU A 50 16.23 2.53 23.43
CA GLU A 50 16.66 1.59 24.46
C GLU A 50 17.23 0.30 23.85
N TYR A 51 16.57 -0.22 22.81
CA TYR A 51 17.02 -1.42 22.09
C TYR A 51 17.70 -1.03 20.76
N ASN A 52 18.94 -0.55 20.87
CA ASN A 52 19.73 0.00 19.77
C ASN A 52 20.99 -0.84 19.47
N LEU A 53 21.85 -0.35 18.57
CA LEU A 53 23.09 -1.07 18.20
C LEU A 53 24.05 -1.31 19.37
N ALA A 54 24.06 -0.45 20.40
CA ALA A 54 24.87 -0.67 21.60
C ALA A 54 24.32 -1.83 22.44
N ALA A 55 23.01 -1.93 22.63
CA ALA A 55 22.38 -3.08 23.29
C ALA A 55 22.70 -4.39 22.55
N LEU A 56 22.66 -4.36 21.20
CA LEU A 56 23.07 -5.52 20.40
C LEU A 56 24.58 -5.83 20.52
N ARG A 57 25.45 -4.83 20.66
CA ARG A 57 26.86 -5.09 20.97
C ARG A 57 27.04 -5.77 22.31
N GLU A 58 26.29 -5.38 23.33
CA GLU A 58 26.29 -6.03 24.65
C GLU A 58 25.80 -7.47 24.59
N GLU A 59 24.87 -7.79 23.66
CA GLU A 59 24.47 -9.17 23.34
C GLU A 59 25.54 -9.98 22.57
N GLY A 60 26.66 -9.37 22.19
CA GLY A 60 27.79 -10.04 21.54
C GLY A 60 27.82 -9.95 20.02
N PHE A 61 26.99 -9.10 19.40
CA PHE A 61 27.07 -8.86 17.94
C PHE A 61 28.28 -7.98 17.59
N GLU A 62 29.13 -8.44 16.67
CA GLU A 62 30.38 -7.75 16.30
C GLU A 62 30.24 -6.83 15.06
N ALA A 63 29.28 -7.11 14.19
CA ALA A 63 29.07 -6.37 12.94
C ALA A 63 27.59 -6.10 12.70
N PHE A 64 27.30 -4.96 12.08
CA PHE A 64 25.94 -4.47 11.85
C PHE A 64 25.75 -4.06 10.40
N PHE A 65 24.66 -4.53 9.80
CA PHE A 65 24.17 -4.08 8.51
C PHE A 65 22.79 -3.47 8.70
N ILE A 66 22.63 -2.19 8.35
CA ILE A 66 21.38 -1.44 8.55
C ILE A 66 20.60 -1.44 7.24
N SER A 67 19.50 -2.18 7.19
CA SER A 67 18.63 -2.31 6.02
C SER A 67 17.15 -2.04 6.34
N VAL A 68 16.88 -1.05 7.19
CA VAL A 68 15.52 -0.70 7.65
C VAL A 68 14.66 0.00 6.58
N GLY A 69 15.29 0.42 5.47
CA GLY A 69 14.60 1.06 4.34
C GLY A 69 14.02 2.44 4.67
N ALA A 70 13.11 2.91 3.80
CA ALA A 70 12.41 4.19 3.94
C ALA A 70 10.89 3.94 3.93
N SER A 71 10.34 3.59 5.09
CA SER A 71 8.94 3.17 5.25
C SER A 71 7.95 4.31 5.55
N ARG A 72 8.42 5.55 5.68
CA ARG A 72 7.56 6.71 5.99
C ARG A 72 7.10 7.41 4.72
N GLY A 73 5.81 7.69 4.63
CA GLY A 73 5.25 8.55 3.58
C GLY A 73 5.69 10.01 3.73
N ARG A 74 5.65 10.75 2.62
CA ARG A 74 5.90 12.19 2.59
C ARG A 74 4.58 12.95 2.79
N ASP A 75 4.62 14.00 3.60
CA ASP A 75 3.51 14.93 3.73
C ASP A 75 3.44 15.89 2.53
N LEU A 76 2.23 16.34 2.20
CA LEU A 76 2.03 17.45 1.28
C LEU A 76 2.06 18.76 2.06
N ASN A 77 2.93 19.69 1.66
CA ASN A 77 3.00 21.01 2.26
C ASN A 77 2.05 21.98 1.56
N ILE A 78 0.74 21.71 1.64
CA ILE A 78 -0.33 22.52 1.05
C ILE A 78 -1.46 22.74 2.07
N PRO A 79 -2.26 23.82 1.94
CA PRO A 79 -3.43 24.01 2.79
C PRO A 79 -4.38 22.82 2.73
N GLY A 80 -4.83 22.36 3.91
CA GLY A 80 -5.81 21.27 4.05
C GLY A 80 -5.25 19.85 3.93
N ALA A 81 -3.93 19.67 3.86
CA ALA A 81 -3.28 18.35 3.83
C ALA A 81 -3.54 17.48 5.07
N ASP A 82 -4.03 18.07 6.15
CA ASP A 82 -4.35 17.46 7.44
C ASP A 82 -5.85 17.19 7.64
N LYS A 83 -6.69 17.47 6.62
CA LYS A 83 -8.14 17.23 6.70
C LYS A 83 -8.46 15.74 6.82
N ASP A 84 -9.59 15.45 7.45
CA ASP A 84 -10.14 14.10 7.47
C ASP A 84 -10.43 13.59 6.05
N GLY A 85 -10.12 12.33 5.79
CA GLY A 85 -10.13 11.70 4.46
C GLY A 85 -8.86 11.91 3.62
N VAL A 86 -7.85 12.63 4.12
CA VAL A 86 -6.52 12.67 3.48
C VAL A 86 -5.63 11.59 4.08
N VAL A 87 -5.24 10.61 3.25
CA VAL A 87 -4.44 9.46 3.69
C VAL A 87 -3.16 9.38 2.87
N LYS A 88 -2.03 9.10 3.53
CA LYS A 88 -0.76 8.82 2.84
C LYS A 88 -0.88 7.49 2.10
N ALA A 89 -0.52 7.47 0.82
CA ALA A 89 -0.58 6.26 -0.01
C ALA A 89 0.21 5.07 0.58
N VAL A 90 1.36 5.34 1.21
CA VAL A 90 2.14 4.29 1.90
C VAL A 90 1.35 3.71 3.08
N ASP A 91 0.75 4.55 3.92
CA ASP A 91 0.00 4.10 5.08
C ASP A 91 -1.27 3.34 4.66
N TYR A 92 -1.95 3.79 3.60
CA TYR A 92 -3.07 3.09 2.98
C TYR A 92 -2.69 1.66 2.58
N LEU A 93 -1.61 1.51 1.79
CA LEU A 93 -1.14 0.20 1.33
C LEU A 93 -0.64 -0.69 2.47
N LEU A 94 0.11 -0.12 3.42
CA LEU A 94 0.59 -0.84 4.61
C LEU A 94 -0.58 -1.38 5.45
N ASN A 95 -1.64 -0.58 5.63
CA ASN A 95 -2.81 -0.97 6.40
C ASN A 95 -3.57 -2.10 5.71
N LEU A 96 -3.87 -1.95 4.41
CA LEU A 96 -4.55 -2.99 3.64
C LEU A 96 -3.77 -4.31 3.60
N ASN A 97 -2.46 -4.25 3.37
CA ASN A 97 -1.62 -5.46 3.33
C ASN A 97 -1.45 -6.14 4.70
N ARG A 98 -1.84 -5.46 5.79
CA ARG A 98 -1.93 -6.04 7.14
C ARG A 98 -3.35 -6.51 7.49
N GLY A 99 -4.30 -6.39 6.56
CA GLY A 99 -5.69 -6.77 6.75
C GLY A 99 -6.56 -5.71 7.43
N TYR A 100 -6.05 -4.49 7.66
CA TYR A 100 -6.87 -3.40 8.15
C TYR A 100 -7.76 -2.86 7.03
N ARG A 101 -8.95 -2.38 7.38
CA ARG A 101 -9.84 -1.69 6.45
C ARG A 101 -9.55 -0.19 6.47
N VAL A 102 -9.60 0.42 5.28
CA VAL A 102 -9.57 1.87 5.13
C VAL A 102 -10.80 2.25 4.33
N ASP A 103 -11.73 2.95 4.95
CA ASP A 103 -12.98 3.33 4.29
C ASP A 103 -12.69 4.45 3.28
N LEU A 104 -12.78 4.12 1.99
CA LEU A 104 -12.69 5.09 0.91
C LEU A 104 -14.08 5.57 0.48
N GLY A 105 -14.14 6.80 -0.03
CA GLY A 105 -15.34 7.31 -0.69
C GLY A 105 -15.42 6.87 -2.16
N ASP A 106 -16.57 7.14 -2.79
CA ASP A 106 -16.81 6.78 -4.20
C ASP A 106 -15.87 7.43 -5.19
N ARG A 107 -15.26 8.57 -4.83
CA ARG A 107 -14.35 9.37 -5.66
C ARG A 107 -13.04 9.55 -4.93
N VAL A 108 -11.97 9.02 -5.50
CA VAL A 108 -10.63 9.02 -4.90
C VAL A 108 -9.66 9.78 -5.79
N VAL A 109 -8.85 10.63 -5.17
CA VAL A 109 -7.74 11.31 -5.84
C VAL A 109 -6.43 10.87 -5.21
N VAL A 110 -5.55 10.30 -6.04
CA VAL A 110 -4.20 9.92 -5.67
C VAL A 110 -3.21 10.93 -6.23
N ILE A 111 -2.34 11.46 -5.38
CA ILE A 111 -1.35 12.47 -5.76
C ILE A 111 0.03 11.81 -5.84
N GLY A 112 0.61 11.80 -7.03
CA GLY A 112 1.95 11.29 -7.35
C GLY A 112 1.98 10.42 -8.61
N GLY A 113 3.15 10.33 -9.26
CA GLY A 113 3.35 9.55 -10.48
C GLY A 113 4.25 8.31 -10.33
N GLY A 114 4.56 7.91 -9.10
CA GLY A 114 5.40 6.75 -8.80
C GLY A 114 4.64 5.44 -8.67
N SER A 115 5.37 4.34 -8.49
CA SER A 115 4.78 3.00 -8.29
C SER A 115 3.79 2.96 -7.12
N VAL A 116 4.12 3.61 -6.00
CA VAL A 116 3.23 3.69 -4.82
C VAL A 116 1.90 4.36 -5.14
N ALA A 117 1.90 5.41 -5.96
CA ALA A 117 0.67 6.10 -6.35
C ALA A 117 -0.18 5.19 -7.26
N LEU A 118 0.47 4.48 -8.17
CA LEU A 118 -0.20 3.55 -9.07
C LEU A 118 -0.80 2.35 -8.33
N ASP A 119 -0.06 1.79 -7.37
CA ASP A 119 -0.54 0.73 -6.49
C ASP A 119 -1.71 1.19 -5.64
N ALA A 120 -1.62 2.38 -5.04
CA ALA A 120 -2.71 2.94 -4.26
C ALA A 120 -3.97 3.15 -5.12
N ALA A 121 -3.82 3.70 -6.33
CA ALA A 121 -4.94 3.93 -7.24
C ALA A 121 -5.61 2.63 -7.69
N ARG A 122 -4.83 1.64 -8.11
CA ARG A 122 -5.35 0.33 -8.54
C ARG A 122 -5.96 -0.43 -7.37
N THR A 123 -5.38 -0.33 -6.17
CA THR A 123 -5.94 -0.93 -4.97
C THR A 123 -7.28 -0.27 -4.60
N ALA A 124 -7.40 1.06 -4.73
CA ALA A 124 -8.65 1.77 -4.50
C ALA A 124 -9.76 1.37 -5.50
N VAL A 125 -9.43 1.12 -6.77
CA VAL A 125 -10.40 0.57 -7.75
C VAL A 125 -10.81 -0.85 -7.39
N ARG A 126 -9.85 -1.65 -6.94
CA ARG A 126 -10.02 -3.08 -6.67
C ARG A 126 -10.58 -3.38 -5.28
N GLU A 127 -10.94 -2.35 -4.51
CA GLU A 127 -10.94 -2.45 -3.05
C GLU A 127 -11.59 -3.74 -2.57
N PHE A 128 -10.73 -4.53 -1.92
CA PHE A 128 -11.04 -5.86 -1.44
C PHE A 128 -11.88 -5.73 -0.20
N TYR A 129 -13.19 -5.92 -0.34
CA TYR A 129 -13.93 -6.52 0.75
C TYR A 129 -13.38 -7.94 0.94
N ASN A 130 -12.75 -8.25 2.07
CA ASN A 130 -12.41 -9.63 2.42
C ASN A 130 -13.58 -10.22 3.22
N PRO A 131 -14.53 -10.90 2.57
CA PRO A 131 -15.70 -11.41 3.26
C PRO A 131 -15.35 -12.50 4.27
N MET A 132 -14.10 -13.00 4.39
CA MET A 132 -13.79 -14.03 5.39
C MET A 132 -14.10 -13.60 6.84
N GLU A 133 -13.91 -12.33 7.22
CA GLU A 133 -14.28 -11.84 8.56
C GLU A 133 -15.79 -11.75 8.78
N GLU A 134 -16.56 -11.47 7.73
CA GLU A 134 -18.01 -11.40 7.84
C GLU A 134 -18.66 -12.77 7.65
N ILE A 135 -18.06 -13.63 6.82
CA ILE A 135 -18.38 -15.04 6.66
C ILE A 135 -18.11 -15.78 7.97
N GLU A 136 -17.06 -15.51 8.75
CA GLU A 136 -16.98 -16.12 10.10
C GLU A 136 -18.14 -15.72 11.02
N LYS A 137 -18.74 -14.54 10.82
CA LYS A 137 -19.99 -14.13 11.49
C LYS A 137 -21.27 -14.65 10.84
N THR A 138 -21.25 -15.02 9.56
CA THR A 138 -22.42 -15.45 8.77
C THR A 138 -22.38 -16.90 8.30
N ALA A 139 -21.31 -17.66 8.53
CA ALA A 139 -21.09 -19.03 8.03
C ALA A 139 -22.00 -20.08 8.69
N GLU A 140 -22.79 -19.71 9.69
CA GLU A 140 -23.96 -20.52 10.08
C GLU A 140 -25.09 -20.46 9.04
N ALA A 141 -25.02 -19.55 8.06
CA ALA A 141 -26.02 -19.34 7.05
C ALA A 141 -25.44 -19.47 5.62
N VAL A 142 -25.82 -20.56 4.96
CA VAL A 142 -25.94 -20.71 3.49
C VAL A 142 -24.74 -21.34 2.74
N VAL A 143 -24.91 -22.63 2.46
CA VAL A 143 -24.19 -23.43 1.46
C VAL A 143 -24.88 -23.24 0.09
N GLY A 144 -24.18 -22.71 -0.93
CA GLY A 144 -24.66 -22.73 -2.32
C GLY A 144 -23.88 -21.86 -3.31
N GLN A 145 -23.49 -22.43 -4.47
CA GLN A 145 -22.71 -21.75 -5.52
C GLN A 145 -23.29 -20.44 -6.10
N PRO A 146 -24.62 -20.22 -6.22
CA PRO A 146 -25.17 -18.94 -6.71
C PRO A 146 -24.85 -17.74 -5.80
N ALA A 147 -24.73 -17.98 -4.48
CA ALA A 147 -24.36 -16.96 -3.51
C ALA A 147 -22.90 -16.50 -3.71
N MET A 148 -22.04 -17.38 -4.22
CA MET A 148 -20.63 -17.08 -4.50
C MET A 148 -20.45 -16.14 -5.69
N ASP A 149 -21.30 -16.23 -6.72
CA ASP A 149 -21.23 -15.33 -7.89
C ASP A 149 -21.91 -13.97 -7.61
N ALA A 150 -22.97 -13.95 -6.80
CA ALA A 150 -23.53 -12.70 -6.26
C ALA A 150 -22.55 -12.02 -5.29
N ALA A 151 -21.85 -12.79 -4.45
CA ALA A 151 -20.76 -12.31 -3.61
C ALA A 151 -19.58 -11.79 -4.47
N ARG A 152 -19.22 -12.46 -5.58
CA ARG A 152 -18.22 -11.95 -6.56
C ARG A 152 -18.65 -10.67 -7.26
N GLY A 153 -19.95 -10.46 -7.46
CA GLY A 153 -20.50 -9.19 -7.93
C GLY A 153 -20.37 -8.07 -6.90
N ALA A 154 -20.58 -8.39 -5.61
CA ALA A 154 -20.41 -7.48 -4.48
C ALA A 154 -18.93 -7.26 -4.07
N LEU A 155 -18.03 -8.17 -4.46
CA LEU A 155 -16.57 -8.12 -4.23
C LEU A 155 -15.86 -6.96 -4.99
N ARG A 156 -16.59 -6.08 -5.66
CA ARG A 156 -16.10 -4.80 -6.19
C ARG A 156 -16.75 -3.64 -5.45
N ALA A 157 -16.38 -3.45 -4.20
CA ALA A 157 -16.72 -2.24 -3.44
C ALA A 157 -15.56 -1.24 -3.46
N GLY A 158 -14.81 -1.18 -4.56
CA GLY A 158 -13.80 -0.15 -4.78
C GLY A 158 -14.42 1.18 -5.21
N ALA A 159 -13.62 2.24 -5.14
CA ALA A 159 -14.04 3.57 -5.54
C ALA A 159 -14.54 3.58 -7.00
N SER A 160 -15.73 4.16 -7.21
CA SER A 160 -16.37 4.27 -8.53
C SER A 160 -15.60 5.14 -9.52
N GLU A 161 -14.80 6.07 -9.02
CA GLU A 161 -14.00 6.99 -9.82
C GLU A 161 -12.65 7.24 -9.14
N VAL A 162 -11.56 6.89 -9.81
CA VAL A 162 -10.19 7.08 -9.29
C VAL A 162 -9.38 7.94 -10.25
N HIS A 163 -8.80 9.01 -9.71
CA HIS A 163 -7.96 9.95 -10.43
C HIS A 163 -6.53 9.88 -9.88
N VAL A 164 -5.55 9.80 -10.77
CA VAL A 164 -4.13 9.97 -10.43
C VAL A 164 -3.67 11.30 -10.98
N ILE A 165 -3.09 12.14 -10.11
CA ILE A 165 -2.57 13.45 -10.46
C ILE A 165 -1.05 13.44 -10.29
N SER A 166 -0.32 13.89 -11.31
CA SER A 166 1.15 13.96 -11.28
C SER A 166 1.66 15.30 -11.78
N LEU A 167 2.70 15.81 -11.12
CA LEU A 167 3.44 16.99 -11.55
C LEU A 167 4.19 16.75 -12.85
N GLU A 168 4.68 15.54 -13.04
CA GLU A 168 5.43 15.11 -14.21
C GLU A 168 4.51 14.98 -15.43
N SER A 169 5.09 15.23 -16.62
CA SER A 169 4.45 14.88 -17.88
C SER A 169 4.36 13.37 -18.08
N MET A 170 3.53 12.92 -19.02
CA MET A 170 3.36 11.50 -19.34
C MET A 170 4.70 10.79 -19.66
N GLU A 171 5.62 11.48 -20.31
CA GLU A 171 6.94 10.94 -20.68
C GLU A 171 7.91 10.88 -19.49
N GLU A 172 7.70 11.72 -18.47
CA GLU A 172 8.59 11.86 -17.32
C GLU A 172 8.11 11.11 -16.06
N LEU A 173 6.88 10.59 -16.10
CA LEU A 173 6.24 9.85 -15.00
C LEU A 173 7.21 8.85 -14.39
N PRO A 174 7.49 8.92 -13.08
CA PRO A 174 8.40 8.00 -12.42
C PRO A 174 8.04 6.52 -12.62
N ALA A 175 6.76 6.17 -12.61
CA ALA A 175 6.30 4.81 -12.89
C ALA A 175 6.57 4.38 -14.34
N GLY A 176 6.56 5.30 -15.31
CA GLY A 176 6.80 4.98 -16.73
C GLY A 176 8.26 4.69 -17.09
N ARG A 177 9.21 4.82 -16.15
CA ARG A 177 10.64 4.67 -16.43
C ARG A 177 11.11 3.22 -16.56
N THR A 178 10.34 2.26 -16.06
CA THR A 178 10.69 0.83 -16.10
C THR A 178 9.74 0.06 -17.01
N VAL A 179 10.17 -1.08 -17.54
CA VAL A 179 9.31 -1.97 -18.36
C VAL A 179 8.07 -2.38 -17.58
N GLN A 180 8.27 -2.78 -16.32
CA GLN A 180 7.20 -3.17 -15.43
C GLN A 180 6.23 -2.02 -15.14
N GLY A 181 6.72 -0.82 -14.85
CA GLY A 181 5.85 0.30 -14.51
C GLY A 181 5.08 0.86 -15.71
N LYS A 182 5.58 0.71 -16.94
CA LYS A 182 4.79 0.97 -18.17
C LYS A 182 3.59 0.03 -18.28
N GLU A 183 3.79 -1.25 -17.94
CA GLU A 183 2.72 -2.23 -17.94
C GLU A 183 1.69 -1.94 -16.85
N GLU A 184 2.14 -1.63 -15.64
CA GLU A 184 1.23 -1.22 -14.55
C GLU A 184 0.41 0.02 -14.93
N LEU A 185 1.00 0.95 -15.67
CA LEU A 185 0.31 2.17 -16.12
C LEU A 185 -0.77 1.83 -17.15
N ARG A 186 -0.48 0.91 -18.08
CA ARG A 186 -1.45 0.39 -19.04
C ARG A 186 -2.61 -0.29 -18.32
N GLU A 187 -2.30 -1.18 -17.37
CA GLU A 187 -3.31 -1.89 -16.56
C GLU A 187 -4.18 -0.91 -15.76
N ALA A 188 -3.59 0.15 -15.19
CA ALA A 188 -4.35 1.17 -14.48
C ALA A 188 -5.34 1.90 -15.37
N LEU A 189 -4.93 2.28 -16.59
CA LEU A 189 -5.82 2.90 -17.57
C LEU A 189 -6.94 1.94 -18.00
N GLU A 190 -6.65 0.65 -18.14
CA GLU A 190 -7.63 -0.40 -18.45
C GLU A 190 -8.61 -0.66 -17.31
N GLU A 191 -8.17 -0.47 -16.06
CA GLU A 191 -9.02 -0.48 -14.86
C GLU A 191 -9.88 0.80 -14.72
N GLY A 192 -9.77 1.75 -15.65
CA GLY A 192 -10.58 2.97 -15.69
C GLY A 192 -10.02 4.14 -14.87
N ILE A 193 -8.78 4.03 -14.37
CA ILE A 193 -8.10 5.11 -13.64
C ILE A 193 -7.82 6.27 -14.58
N ARG A 194 -8.21 7.48 -14.16
CA ARG A 194 -8.01 8.70 -14.94
C ARG A 194 -6.72 9.39 -14.54
N LEU A 195 -5.79 9.49 -15.47
CA LEU A 195 -4.48 10.09 -15.24
C LEU A 195 -4.42 11.54 -15.71
N HIS A 196 -3.98 12.43 -14.82
CA HIS A 196 -3.82 13.86 -15.07
C HIS A 196 -2.35 14.24 -14.84
N THR A 197 -1.59 14.37 -15.92
CA THR A 197 -0.16 14.71 -15.91
C THR A 197 0.07 16.20 -16.08
N ALA A 198 1.21 16.71 -15.60
CA ALA A 198 1.53 18.14 -15.56
C ALA A 198 0.51 18.97 -14.77
N TRP A 199 0.05 18.44 -13.63
CA TRP A 199 -0.79 19.14 -12.66
C TRP A 199 -0.23 18.95 -11.25
N GLY A 200 -0.20 20.04 -10.47
CA GLY A 200 0.22 20.05 -9.09
C GLY A 200 -0.94 20.33 -8.13
N PRO A 201 -0.97 19.69 -6.95
CA PRO A 201 -1.97 20.03 -5.94
C PRO A 201 -1.66 21.40 -5.35
N GLN A 202 -2.68 22.25 -5.26
CA GLN A 202 -2.58 23.60 -4.70
C GLN A 202 -3.17 23.67 -3.28
N ALA A 203 -4.35 23.08 -3.07
CA ALA A 203 -5.03 23.05 -1.78
C ALA A 203 -6.05 21.90 -1.72
N ILE A 204 -6.30 21.39 -0.52
CA ILE A 204 -7.39 20.46 -0.23
C ILE A 204 -8.51 21.24 0.46
N VAL A 205 -9.71 21.20 -0.10
CA VAL A 205 -10.85 22.00 0.33
C VAL A 205 -11.94 21.13 0.99
N GLY A 206 -12.77 21.76 1.81
CA GLY A 206 -13.86 21.12 2.53
C GLY A 206 -13.93 21.55 4.00
N ASN A 207 -15.09 21.38 4.62
CA ASN A 207 -15.33 21.75 6.02
C ASN A 207 -15.24 20.52 6.94
N GLY A 208 -14.16 20.42 7.72
CA GLY A 208 -13.87 19.28 8.61
C GLY A 208 -13.29 18.05 7.90
N ARG A 209 -13.84 17.68 6.73
CA ARG A 209 -13.38 16.58 5.87
C ARG A 209 -13.08 17.07 4.45
N VAL A 210 -12.34 16.26 3.69
CA VAL A 210 -12.07 16.52 2.27
C VAL A 210 -13.36 16.46 1.46
N GLU A 211 -13.60 17.50 0.67
CA GLU A 211 -14.72 17.59 -0.29
C GLU A 211 -14.23 17.84 -1.72
N GLY A 212 -12.97 18.29 -1.88
CA GLY A 212 -12.33 18.49 -3.16
C GLY A 212 -10.85 18.82 -3.04
N VAL A 213 -10.18 18.86 -4.19
CA VAL A 213 -8.78 19.25 -4.30
C VAL A 213 -8.65 20.24 -5.45
N GLU A 214 -7.97 21.35 -5.19
CA GLU A 214 -7.62 22.35 -6.20
C GLU A 214 -6.27 22.01 -6.80
N PHE A 215 -6.18 22.08 -8.13
CA PHE A 215 -4.96 21.82 -8.87
C PHE A 215 -4.56 23.03 -9.70
N VAL A 216 -3.25 23.19 -9.88
CA VAL A 216 -2.63 24.18 -10.75
C VAL A 216 -1.82 23.46 -11.83
N ARG A 217 -1.79 24.03 -13.03
CA ARG A 217 -1.03 23.51 -14.16
C ARG A 217 0.30 24.22 -14.30
#